data_AF-A0A2J8QU02-F1
#
_entry.id   AF-A0A2J8QU02-F1
#
_cell.length_a   1.000
_cell.length_b   1.000
_cell.length_c   1.000
_cell.angle_alpha   90.00
_cell.angle_beta   90.00
_cell.angle_gamma   90.00
#
_symmetry.space_group_name_H-M   'P 1'
#
loop_
_entity.id
_entity.type
_entity.pdbx_description
1 polymer ?
#
loop_
_entity_poly.entity_id
_entity_poly.type
_entity_poly.pdbx_seq_one_letter_code
_entity_poly.pdbx_strand_id
1 'polypeptide(L)'
;IDLRYEAQNLEHFQVNFRNVKAVKFPTPLRPFVTREVLVETYEESVPVSSYQQAGIPMDLKRKIARLGINMLLKMIFVDNFVHADLHPGNILVQGADGLSSSQEAQLQQADICDTLVVAVPSSLCPLRLVLLDAGIVAELQAPDLRNFRAVFMAVVMGQLHVSSLLSSVFKLLMTHKVKLESNFASIVFAIMVLEGLGRSLDPKLDILEAARPFLLTGPVCPP
;
A
#
# COMPACT_ATOMS: atom_id res chain seq x y z
N ILE A 1 -24.72 4.61 -0.92
CA ILE A 1 -23.34 5.12 -1.04
C ILE A 1 -23.42 6.50 -1.69
N ASP A 2 -22.59 7.46 -1.27
CA ASP A 2 -22.52 8.81 -1.85
C ASP A 2 -21.10 9.04 -2.35
N LEU A 3 -20.92 9.00 -3.67
CA LEU A 3 -19.59 8.97 -4.31
C LEU A 3 -18.81 10.29 -4.19
N ARG A 4 -19.46 11.34 -3.66
CA ARG A 4 -18.76 12.58 -3.33
C ARG A 4 -17.80 12.39 -2.15
N TYR A 5 -18.10 11.47 -1.23
CA TYR A 5 -17.19 11.16 -0.13
C TYR A 5 -15.96 10.41 -0.62
N GLU A 6 -16.13 9.46 -1.54
CA GLU A 6 -14.99 8.77 -2.17
C GLU A 6 -14.08 9.74 -2.92
N ALA A 7 -14.66 10.68 -3.69
CA ALA A 7 -13.88 11.73 -4.34
C ALA A 7 -13.09 12.59 -3.33
N GLN A 8 -13.71 12.97 -2.21
CA GLN A 8 -13.04 13.71 -1.14
C GLN A 8 -11.92 12.89 -0.48
N ASN A 9 -12.14 11.59 -0.29
CA ASN A 9 -11.12 10.68 0.25
C ASN A 9 -9.93 10.57 -0.70
N LEU A 10 -10.16 10.41 -2.01
CA LEU A 10 -9.11 10.42 -3.03
C LEU A 10 -8.30 11.72 -3.00
N GLU A 11 -8.98 12.88 -2.97
CA GLU A 11 -8.34 14.20 -2.85
C GLU A 11 -7.49 14.29 -1.56
N HIS A 12 -7.98 13.78 -0.43
CA HIS A 12 -7.24 13.75 0.83
C HIS A 12 -6.01 12.84 0.75
N PHE A 13 -6.14 11.63 0.18
CA PHE A 13 -5.01 10.74 -0.05
C PHE A 13 -3.95 11.37 -0.96
N GLN A 14 -4.36 12.07 -2.02
CA GLN A 14 -3.43 12.81 -2.89
C GLN A 14 -2.63 13.86 -2.12
N VAL A 15 -3.25 14.58 -1.19
CA VAL A 15 -2.56 15.54 -0.32
C VAL A 15 -1.60 14.83 0.63
N ASN A 16 -2.03 13.76 1.29
CA ASN A 16 -1.21 12.99 2.23
C ASN A 16 0.03 12.38 1.54
N PHE A 17 -0.10 11.96 0.29
CA PHE A 17 0.96 11.32 -0.48
C PHE A 17 1.69 12.24 -1.48
N ARG A 18 1.44 13.55 -1.45
CA ARG A 18 2.03 14.52 -2.41
C ARG A 18 3.57 14.46 -2.51
N ASN A 19 4.25 14.08 -1.42
CA ASN A 19 5.71 13.96 -1.35
C ASN A 19 6.22 12.52 -1.54
N VAL A 20 5.33 11.55 -1.77
CA VAL A 20 5.66 10.12 -1.92
C VAL A 20 5.40 9.72 -3.36
N LYS A 21 6.36 9.98 -4.25
CA LYS A 21 6.23 9.72 -5.70
C LYS A 21 5.96 8.24 -6.05
N ALA A 22 6.22 7.32 -5.13
CA ALA A 22 6.01 5.89 -5.32
C ALA A 22 4.56 5.43 -5.08
N VAL A 23 3.67 6.32 -4.65
CA VAL A 23 2.24 6.04 -4.44
C VAL A 23 1.41 7.08 -5.17
N LYS A 24 0.36 6.65 -5.85
CA LYS A 24 -0.54 7.51 -6.62
C LYS A 24 -2.00 7.11 -6.35
N PHE A 25 -2.88 8.09 -6.47
CA PHE A 25 -4.34 7.92 -6.41
C PHE A 25 -4.95 8.60 -7.65
N PRO A 26 -6.03 8.03 -8.24
CA PRO A 26 -6.80 8.69 -9.28
C PRO A 26 -7.23 10.10 -8.89
N THR A 27 -7.36 10.99 -9.87
CA THR A 27 -7.81 12.37 -9.65
C THR A 27 -9.28 12.49 -10.03
N PRO A 28 -10.18 12.77 -9.07
CA PRO A 28 -11.58 13.06 -9.38
C PRO A 28 -11.71 14.26 -10.33
N LEU A 29 -12.51 14.11 -11.38
CA LEU A 29 -12.69 15.12 -12.42
C LEU A 29 -13.95 15.93 -12.16
N ARG A 30 -13.79 17.11 -11.57
CA ARG A 30 -14.90 18.07 -11.37
C ARG A 30 -15.22 18.81 -12.69
N PRO A 31 -16.50 19.08 -13.01
CA PRO A 31 -17.70 18.93 -12.19
C PRO A 31 -18.41 17.56 -12.29
N PHE A 32 -17.80 16.53 -12.87
CA PHE A 32 -18.42 15.22 -13.12
C PHE A 32 -18.51 14.30 -11.89
N VAL A 33 -18.33 14.86 -10.69
CA VAL A 33 -18.49 14.15 -9.41
C VAL A 33 -19.84 14.52 -8.83
N THR A 34 -20.71 13.52 -8.69
CA THR A 34 -22.06 13.64 -8.14
C THR A 34 -22.27 12.60 -7.04
N ARG A 35 -23.46 12.57 -6.44
CA ARG A 35 -23.80 11.56 -5.44
C ARG A 35 -23.77 10.13 -5.98
N GLU A 36 -24.08 9.95 -7.27
CA GLU A 36 -24.28 8.64 -7.90
C GLU A 36 -23.21 8.30 -8.94
N VAL A 37 -22.43 9.28 -9.39
CA VAL A 37 -21.38 9.09 -10.40
C VAL A 37 -20.08 9.76 -9.93
N LEU A 38 -18.97 9.02 -9.97
CA LEU A 38 -17.61 9.51 -9.82
C LEU A 38 -16.87 9.28 -11.15
N VAL A 39 -16.39 10.38 -11.74
CA VAL A 39 -15.46 10.32 -12.88
C VAL A 39 -14.08 10.75 -12.38
N GLU A 40 -13.06 9.98 -12.73
CA GLU A 40 -11.67 10.19 -12.29
C GLU A 40 -10.67 9.84 -13.40
N THR A 41 -9.38 10.09 -13.17
CA THR A 41 -8.33 9.75 -14.12
C THR A 41 -8.19 8.24 -14.28
N TYR A 42 -8.06 7.80 -15.54
CA TYR A 42 -7.66 6.43 -15.83
C TYR A 42 -6.17 6.23 -15.54
N GLU A 43 -5.84 5.14 -14.84
CA GLU A 43 -4.48 4.80 -14.44
C GLU A 43 -4.02 3.52 -15.16
N GLU A 44 -3.22 3.69 -16.21
CA GLU A 44 -2.64 2.56 -16.97
C GLU A 44 -1.65 1.81 -16.08
N SER A 45 -2.07 0.65 -15.57
CA SER A 45 -1.38 -0.12 -14.53
C SER A 45 -1.86 -1.58 -14.50
N VAL A 46 -1.08 -2.46 -13.86
CA VAL A 46 -1.38 -3.90 -13.75
C VAL A 46 -1.77 -4.25 -12.32
N PRO A 47 -2.82 -5.06 -12.06
CA PRO A 47 -3.18 -5.48 -10.71
C PRO A 47 -2.02 -6.14 -9.95
N VAL A 48 -1.89 -5.85 -8.65
CA VAL A 48 -0.79 -6.38 -7.83
C VAL A 48 -0.79 -7.92 -7.78
N SER A 49 -1.97 -8.54 -7.91
CA SER A 49 -2.12 -10.00 -7.93
C SER A 49 -1.37 -10.66 -9.09
N SER A 50 -1.19 -9.97 -10.22
CA SER A 50 -0.37 -10.44 -11.35
C SER A 50 1.10 -10.66 -10.96
N TYR A 51 1.60 -9.93 -9.95
CA TYR A 51 2.98 -10.05 -9.48
C TYR A 51 3.19 -11.18 -8.48
N GLN A 52 2.12 -11.89 -8.08
CA GLN A 52 2.23 -13.08 -7.24
C GLN A 52 2.67 -14.31 -8.05
N GLN A 53 2.49 -14.29 -9.38
CA GLN A 53 2.73 -15.41 -10.29
C GLN A 53 4.22 -15.83 -10.38
N ALA A 54 4.47 -17.05 -10.84
CA ALA A 54 5.81 -17.52 -11.15
C ALA A 54 6.41 -16.76 -12.34
N GLY A 55 7.74 -16.65 -12.41
CA GLY A 55 8.45 -15.96 -13.50
C GLY A 55 8.68 -14.46 -13.27
N ILE A 56 7.97 -13.83 -12.32
CA ILE A 56 8.25 -12.43 -11.95
C ILE A 56 9.54 -12.36 -11.10
N PRO A 57 10.50 -11.47 -11.43
CA PRO A 57 11.75 -11.33 -10.68
C PRO A 57 11.52 -11.05 -9.20
N MET A 58 12.21 -11.80 -8.33
CA MET A 58 12.04 -11.67 -6.88
C MET A 58 12.35 -10.27 -6.36
N ASP A 59 13.32 -9.57 -6.95
CA ASP A 59 13.65 -8.21 -6.52
C ASP A 59 12.55 -7.20 -6.84
N LEU A 60 11.80 -7.41 -7.93
CA LEU A 60 10.61 -6.62 -8.23
C LEU A 60 9.49 -6.91 -7.21
N LYS A 61 9.23 -8.19 -6.92
CA LYS A 61 8.24 -8.57 -5.89
C LYS A 61 8.56 -7.94 -4.54
N ARG A 62 9.83 -7.99 -4.11
CA ARG A 62 10.31 -7.34 -2.88
C ARG A 62 10.10 -5.84 -2.88
N LYS A 63 10.39 -5.16 -4.00
CA LYS A 63 10.16 -3.71 -4.12
C LYS A 63 8.67 -3.38 -3.97
N ILE A 64 7.79 -4.12 -4.66
CA ILE A 64 6.32 -3.94 -4.56
C ILE A 64 5.84 -4.18 -3.12
N ALA A 65 6.28 -5.28 -2.49
CA ALA A 65 5.94 -5.60 -1.10
C ALA A 65 6.37 -4.48 -0.13
N ARG A 66 7.60 -3.98 -0.30
CA ARG A 66 8.15 -2.90 0.52
C ARG A 66 7.43 -1.56 0.30
N LEU A 67 7.03 -1.25 -0.93
CA LEU A 67 6.21 -0.07 -1.20
C LEU A 67 4.84 -0.19 -0.52
N GLY A 68 4.19 -1.35 -0.62
CA GLY A 68 2.88 -1.60 -0.02
C GLY A 68 2.90 -1.48 1.50
N ILE A 69 3.90 -2.07 2.16
CA ILE A 69 4.00 -2.00 3.63
C ILE A 69 4.31 -0.58 4.11
N ASN A 70 5.21 0.15 3.43
CA ASN A 70 5.54 1.52 3.79
C ASN A 70 4.35 2.46 3.61
N MET A 71 3.59 2.28 2.52
CA MET A 71 2.37 3.02 2.26
C MET A 71 1.32 2.78 3.35
N LEU A 72 1.08 1.52 3.73
CA LEU A 72 0.18 1.18 4.83
C LEU A 72 0.60 1.81 6.15
N LEU A 73 1.87 1.65 6.52
CA LEU A 73 2.41 2.17 7.78
C LEU A 73 2.35 3.69 7.84
N LYS A 74 2.53 4.38 6.71
CA LYS A 74 2.34 5.83 6.60
C LYS A 74 0.87 6.20 6.87
N MET A 75 -0.08 5.55 6.20
CA MET A 75 -1.52 5.81 6.40
C MET A 75 -1.92 5.68 7.88
N ILE A 76 -1.38 4.68 8.57
CA ILE A 76 -1.69 4.40 9.98
C ILE A 76 -0.99 5.38 10.93
N PHE A 77 0.35 5.45 10.86
CA PHE A 77 1.14 6.08 11.92
C PHE A 77 1.52 7.53 11.63
N VAL A 78 1.41 7.98 10.39
CA VAL A 78 1.73 9.36 9.99
C VAL A 78 0.47 10.14 9.72
N ASP A 79 -0.42 9.60 8.89
CA ASP A 79 -1.60 10.33 8.41
C ASP A 79 -2.83 10.10 9.31
N ASN A 80 -2.88 8.98 10.04
CA ASN A 80 -4.07 8.50 10.75
C ASN A 80 -5.32 8.48 9.85
N PHE A 81 -5.13 8.22 8.55
CA PHE A 81 -6.16 8.21 7.53
C PHE A 81 -5.94 6.96 6.67
N VAL A 82 -6.66 5.90 7.01
CA VAL A 82 -6.41 4.55 6.49
C VAL A 82 -7.49 4.17 5.49
N HIS A 83 -7.08 3.69 4.32
CA HIS A 83 -8.00 3.08 3.37
C HIS A 83 -8.49 1.74 3.94
N ALA A 84 -9.71 1.73 4.46
CA ALA A 84 -10.24 0.66 5.30
C ALA A 84 -10.62 -0.61 4.52
N ASP A 85 -10.90 -0.48 3.23
CA ASP A 85 -11.21 -1.58 2.32
C ASP A 85 -10.08 -1.86 1.32
N LEU A 86 -8.84 -1.65 1.73
CA LEU A 86 -7.69 -1.82 0.84
C LEU A 86 -7.33 -3.31 0.70
N HIS A 87 -7.79 -3.93 -0.38
CA HIS A 87 -7.49 -5.31 -0.75
C HIS A 87 -6.70 -5.38 -2.09
N PRO A 88 -6.14 -6.54 -2.49
CA PRO A 88 -5.32 -6.64 -3.70
C PRO A 88 -6.00 -6.20 -5.00
N GLY A 89 -7.33 -6.15 -5.06
CA GLY A 89 -8.07 -5.67 -6.22
C GLY A 89 -7.99 -4.16 -6.41
N ASN A 90 -7.76 -3.43 -5.33
CA ASN A 90 -7.67 -1.96 -5.31
C ASN A 90 -6.22 -1.47 -5.37
N ILE A 91 -5.27 -2.37 -5.63
CA ILE A 91 -3.84 -2.04 -5.72
C ILE A 91 -3.35 -2.42 -7.10
N LEU A 92 -2.97 -1.41 -7.87
CA LEU A 92 -2.29 -1.58 -9.15
C LEU A 92 -0.80 -1.22 -9.02
N VAL A 93 -0.01 -1.75 -9.94
CA VAL A 93 1.42 -1.50 -10.08
C VAL A 93 1.66 -0.85 -11.43
N GLN A 94 2.37 0.27 -11.43
CA GLN A 94 2.72 1.04 -12.62
C GLN A 94 4.24 1.10 -12.78
N GLY A 95 4.73 1.06 -14.03
CA GLY A 95 6.16 1.25 -14.33
C GLY A 95 7.04 0.04 -14.04
N ALA A 96 6.46 -1.17 -13.97
CA ALA A 96 7.22 -2.40 -13.74
C ALA A 96 7.96 -2.91 -15.00
N ASP A 97 7.51 -2.52 -16.21
CA ASP A 97 8.00 -3.06 -17.49
C ASP A 97 9.44 -2.62 -17.82
N GLY A 98 9.91 -1.52 -17.23
CA GLY A 98 11.32 -1.09 -17.32
C GLY A 98 12.28 -1.97 -16.51
N LEU A 99 11.77 -2.81 -15.60
CA LEU A 99 12.57 -3.67 -14.73
C LEU A 99 12.67 -5.12 -15.24
N SER A 100 11.77 -5.55 -16.14
CA SER A 100 11.85 -6.84 -16.84
C SER A 100 12.73 -6.75 -18.10
N SER A 101 12.63 -5.65 -18.84
CA SER A 101 13.35 -5.43 -20.11
C SER A 101 14.87 -5.24 -19.97
N SER A 102 15.38 -4.99 -18.76
CA SER A 102 16.82 -4.80 -18.50
C SER A 102 17.61 -6.12 -18.41
N GLN A 103 16.96 -7.29 -18.36
CA GLN A 103 17.63 -8.60 -18.44
C GLN A 103 17.51 -9.27 -19.81
N GLU A 104 16.49 -8.94 -20.62
CA GLU A 104 16.30 -9.54 -21.95
C GLU A 104 17.08 -8.82 -23.07
N ALA A 105 17.46 -7.54 -22.86
CA ALA A 105 18.29 -6.80 -23.81
C ALA A 105 19.74 -7.31 -23.96
N GLN A 106 20.13 -8.35 -23.21
CA GLN A 106 21.46 -8.97 -23.30
C GLN A 106 21.50 -10.31 -24.04
N LEU A 107 20.38 -10.81 -24.59
CA LEU A 107 20.35 -12.13 -25.24
C LEU A 107 19.81 -12.19 -26.68
N GLN A 108 19.59 -11.06 -27.36
CA GLN A 108 19.29 -11.08 -28.79
C GLN A 108 20.30 -10.24 -29.57
N GLN A 109 21.51 -10.77 -29.69
CA GLN A 109 22.46 -10.36 -30.71
C GLN A 109 22.65 -11.50 -31.71
N ALA A 110 21.67 -11.64 -32.61
CA ALA A 110 21.82 -12.23 -33.94
C ALA A 110 20.44 -12.29 -34.63
N ASP A 111 20.02 -11.23 -35.33
CA ASP A 111 19.81 -11.35 -36.78
C ASP A 111 19.74 -9.96 -37.42
N ILE A 112 20.40 -9.85 -38.56
CA ILE A 112 20.62 -8.61 -39.31
C ILE A 112 19.45 -8.44 -40.27
N CYS A 113 18.63 -7.39 -40.14
CA CYS A 113 17.87 -6.77 -41.24
C CYS A 113 17.16 -5.46 -40.79
N ASP A 114 17.72 -4.31 -41.20
CA ASP A 114 17.07 -3.07 -41.67
C ASP A 114 15.76 -2.56 -41.04
N THR A 115 15.52 -2.80 -39.75
CA THR A 115 14.60 -1.95 -38.99
C THR A 115 15.43 -1.21 -37.95
N LEU A 116 15.73 0.06 -38.23
CA LEU A 116 16.04 1.03 -37.19
C LEU A 116 14.77 1.15 -36.32
N VAL A 117 14.56 0.17 -35.45
CA VAL A 117 13.78 0.35 -34.25
C VAL A 117 14.62 1.33 -33.45
N VAL A 118 14.36 2.63 -33.66
CA VAL A 118 14.71 3.62 -32.68
C VAL A 118 14.06 3.10 -31.42
N ALA A 119 14.87 2.51 -30.53
CA ALA A 119 14.47 2.20 -29.19
C ALA A 119 14.13 3.55 -28.57
N VAL A 120 12.87 3.97 -28.72
CA VAL A 120 12.29 5.03 -27.92
C VAL A 120 12.60 4.59 -26.51
N PRO A 121 13.39 5.34 -25.73
CA PRO A 121 13.62 4.98 -24.34
C PRO A 121 12.22 4.88 -23.76
N SER A 122 11.78 3.66 -23.43
CA SER A 122 10.50 3.43 -22.76
C SER A 122 10.53 4.41 -21.60
N SER A 123 9.72 5.47 -21.68
CA SER A 123 9.74 6.56 -20.72
C SER A 123 9.78 5.90 -19.35
N LEU A 124 10.91 6.00 -18.64
CA LEU A 124 11.18 5.21 -17.43
C LEU A 124 10.17 5.65 -16.38
N CYS A 125 8.96 5.10 -16.45
CA CYS A 125 7.93 5.37 -15.49
C CYS A 125 8.45 4.74 -14.21
N PRO A 126 8.70 5.52 -13.14
CA PRO A 126 9.17 4.95 -11.90
C PRO A 126 8.13 3.94 -11.39
N LEU A 127 8.60 2.90 -10.72
CA LEU A 127 7.72 1.94 -10.07
C LEU A 127 6.81 2.66 -9.07
N ARG A 128 5.49 2.55 -9.25
CA ARG A 128 4.48 3.14 -8.37
C ARG A 128 3.40 2.14 -8.01
N LEU A 129 2.81 2.33 -6.84
CA LEU A 129 1.53 1.75 -6.49
C LEU A 129 0.42 2.75 -6.79
N VAL A 130 -0.64 2.29 -7.44
CA VAL A 130 -1.85 3.08 -7.67
C VAL A 130 -2.97 2.47 -6.82
N LEU A 131 -3.59 3.27 -5.97
CA LEU A 131 -4.68 2.83 -5.10
C LEU A 131 -6.02 3.32 -5.63
N LEU A 132 -6.97 2.41 -5.80
CA LEU A 132 -8.32 2.65 -6.32
C LEU A 132 -9.37 2.55 -5.20
N ASP A 133 -10.60 3.00 -5.49
CA ASP A 133 -11.79 2.74 -4.67
C ASP A 133 -11.64 3.12 -3.19
N ALA A 134 -11.32 4.40 -2.94
CA ALA A 134 -11.12 4.96 -1.60
C ALA A 134 -12.46 5.29 -0.90
N GLY A 135 -13.49 4.46 -1.09
CA GLY A 135 -14.85 4.73 -0.58
C GLY A 135 -14.98 4.64 0.94
N ILE A 136 -14.14 3.83 1.59
CA ILE A 136 -14.17 3.59 3.03
C ILE A 136 -12.82 3.94 3.65
N VAL A 137 -12.85 4.82 4.65
CA VAL A 137 -11.69 5.27 5.41
C VAL A 137 -11.89 5.06 6.90
N ALA A 138 -10.78 4.85 7.62
CA ALA A 138 -10.76 4.68 9.06
C ALA A 138 -9.73 5.64 9.68
N GLU A 139 -10.15 6.31 10.75
CA GLU A 139 -9.32 7.19 11.56
C GLU A 139 -9.51 6.83 13.04
N LEU A 140 -8.42 6.80 13.81
CA LEU A 140 -8.50 6.61 15.25
C LEU A 140 -8.60 7.94 15.97
N GLN A 141 -9.36 7.96 17.07
CA GLN A 141 -9.32 9.09 17.99
C GLN A 141 -7.92 9.20 18.60
N ALA A 142 -7.50 10.43 18.95
CA ALA A 142 -6.17 10.68 19.51
C ALA A 142 -5.74 9.74 20.67
N PRO A 143 -6.58 9.41 21.68
CA PRO A 143 -6.22 8.44 22.71
C PRO A 143 -6.03 7.02 22.16
N ASP A 144 -6.87 6.60 21.22
CA ASP A 144 -6.82 5.25 20.65
C ASP A 144 -5.60 5.08 19.73
N LEU A 145 -5.26 6.11 18.96
CA LEU A 145 -4.03 6.12 18.15
C LEU A 145 -2.78 6.05 19.04
N ARG A 146 -2.76 6.78 20.18
CA ARG A 146 -1.66 6.69 21.15
C ARG A 146 -1.53 5.29 21.72
N ASN A 147 -2.64 4.68 22.12
CA ASN A 147 -2.65 3.31 22.65
C ASN A 147 -2.21 2.30 21.59
N PHE A 148 -2.70 2.43 20.36
CA PHE A 148 -2.33 1.59 19.22
C PHE A 148 -0.83 1.68 18.92
N ARG A 149 -0.30 2.91 18.85
CA ARG A 149 1.14 3.16 18.65
C ARG A 149 1.99 2.61 19.79
N ALA A 150 1.53 2.72 21.05
CA ALA A 150 2.23 2.18 22.21
C ALA A 150 2.34 0.65 22.16
N VAL A 151 1.26 -0.03 21.74
CA VAL A 151 1.26 -1.48 21.53
C VAL A 151 2.27 -1.88 20.46
N PHE A 152 2.25 -1.25 19.28
CA PHE A 152 3.21 -1.52 18.22
C PHE A 152 4.65 -1.23 18.65
N MET A 153 4.88 -0.14 19.37
CA MET A 153 6.19 0.19 19.95
C MET A 153 6.68 -0.87 20.94
N ALA A 154 5.82 -1.35 21.83
CA ALA A 154 6.18 -2.39 22.78
C ALA A 154 6.60 -3.70 22.09
N VAL A 155 5.90 -4.07 21.01
CA VAL A 155 6.26 -5.24 20.19
C VAL A 155 7.60 -5.05 19.50
N VAL A 156 7.84 -3.86 18.94
CA VAL A 156 9.05 -3.55 18.17
C VAL A 156 10.29 -3.40 19.07
N MET A 157 10.13 -2.89 20.29
CA MET A 157 11.23 -2.68 21.24
C MET A 157 11.52 -3.89 22.12
N GLY A 158 10.55 -4.77 22.36
CA GLY A 158 10.72 -5.95 23.20
C GLY A 158 11.34 -7.13 22.46
N GLN A 159 12.44 -7.69 22.97
CA GLN A 159 12.95 -9.03 22.61
C GLN A 159 12.05 -10.19 23.12
N LEU A 160 10.79 -9.93 23.41
CA LEU A 160 9.83 -10.92 23.91
C LEU A 160 8.83 -11.26 22.81
N HIS A 161 8.31 -12.49 22.80
CA HIS A 161 7.23 -12.90 21.90
C HIS A 161 5.90 -12.18 22.22
N VAL A 162 5.85 -10.85 22.15
CA VAL A 162 4.66 -10.03 22.36
C VAL A 162 3.58 -10.35 21.31
N SER A 163 3.97 -10.92 20.17
CA SER A 163 3.05 -11.46 19.16
C SER A 163 2.14 -12.56 19.71
N SER A 164 2.59 -13.42 20.64
CA SER A 164 1.71 -14.41 21.28
C SER A 164 0.79 -13.76 22.32
N LEU A 165 1.26 -12.72 23.01
CA LEU A 165 0.46 -11.95 23.96
C LEU A 165 -0.63 -11.16 23.25
N LEU A 166 -0.29 -10.43 22.17
CA LEU A 166 -1.28 -9.70 21.38
C LEU A 166 -2.27 -10.64 20.70
N SER A 167 -1.81 -11.75 20.12
CA SER A 167 -2.72 -12.77 19.60
C SER A 167 -3.68 -13.28 20.68
N SER A 168 -3.20 -13.43 21.92
CA SER A 168 -4.01 -13.85 23.06
C SER A 168 -5.00 -12.76 23.50
N VAL A 169 -4.58 -11.49 23.53
CA VAL A 169 -5.45 -10.35 23.85
C VAL A 169 -6.53 -10.17 22.79
N PHE A 170 -6.19 -10.20 21.51
CA PHE A 170 -7.17 -10.15 20.41
C PHE A 170 -8.13 -11.35 20.45
N LYS A 171 -7.62 -12.56 20.73
CA LYS A 171 -8.45 -13.76 20.91
C LYS A 171 -9.39 -13.63 22.11
N LEU A 172 -8.95 -13.06 23.22
CA LEU A 172 -9.78 -12.77 24.40
C LEU A 172 -10.86 -11.73 24.08
N LEU A 173 -10.51 -10.63 23.41
CA LEU A 173 -11.48 -9.61 22.98
C LEU A 173 -12.57 -10.20 22.09
N MET A 174 -12.20 -11.07 21.14
CA MET A 174 -13.14 -11.80 20.28
C MET A 174 -13.98 -12.83 21.06
N THR A 175 -13.37 -13.60 21.95
CA THR A 175 -14.03 -14.66 22.74
C THR A 175 -15.04 -14.07 23.72
N HIS A 176 -14.71 -12.93 24.34
CA HIS A 176 -15.57 -12.23 25.30
C HIS A 176 -16.52 -11.22 24.65
N LYS A 177 -16.59 -11.17 23.31
CA LYS A 177 -17.46 -10.26 22.54
C LYS A 177 -17.34 -8.80 22.95
N VAL A 178 -16.13 -8.38 23.35
CA VAL A 178 -15.86 -6.99 23.64
C VAL A 178 -16.07 -6.22 22.34
N LYS A 179 -16.94 -5.21 22.34
CA LYS A 179 -17.19 -4.38 21.16
C LYS A 179 -15.90 -3.63 20.83
N LEU A 180 -15.22 -4.07 19.78
CA LEU A 180 -14.14 -3.33 19.16
C LEU A 180 -14.75 -2.12 18.44
N GLU A 181 -14.10 -0.97 18.56
CA GLU A 181 -14.45 0.20 17.76
C GLU A 181 -14.21 -0.12 16.27
N SER A 182 -15.12 0.34 15.39
CA SER A 182 -15.17 -0.10 13.99
C SER A 182 -13.94 0.33 13.20
N ASN A 183 -13.40 1.52 13.47
CA ASN A 183 -12.21 2.01 12.78
C ASN A 183 -10.98 1.20 13.19
N PHE A 184 -10.85 0.89 14.48
CA PHE A 184 -9.81 0.00 14.98
C PHE A 184 -9.87 -1.38 14.33
N ALA A 185 -11.07 -1.99 14.24
CA ALA A 185 -11.24 -3.27 13.56
C ALA A 185 -10.79 -3.19 12.09
N SER A 186 -11.22 -2.14 11.39
CA SER A 186 -10.89 -1.91 9.98
C SER A 186 -9.39 -1.78 9.75
N ILE A 187 -8.69 -1.05 10.61
CA ILE A 187 -7.23 -0.90 10.54
C ILE A 187 -6.51 -2.23 10.76
N VAL A 188 -6.94 -3.02 11.75
CA VAL A 188 -6.38 -4.36 12.00
C VAL A 188 -6.59 -5.27 10.79
N PHE A 189 -7.78 -5.25 10.18
CA PHE A 189 -8.05 -6.01 8.95
C PHE A 189 -7.16 -5.55 7.79
N ALA A 190 -7.01 -4.24 7.56
CA ALA A 190 -6.14 -3.72 6.52
C ALA A 190 -4.67 -4.17 6.72
N ILE A 191 -4.19 -4.18 7.96
CA ILE A 191 -2.88 -4.75 8.30
C ILE A 191 -2.79 -6.22 7.92
N MET A 192 -3.74 -7.05 8.35
CA MET A 192 -3.72 -8.49 8.07
C MET A 192 -3.74 -8.79 6.57
N VAL A 193 -4.58 -8.10 5.81
CA VAL A 193 -4.72 -8.30 4.36
C VAL A 193 -3.44 -7.90 3.63
N LEU A 194 -2.89 -6.72 3.93
CA LEU A 194 -1.68 -6.26 3.24
C LEU A 194 -0.41 -6.94 3.71
N GLU A 195 -0.34 -7.38 4.96
CA GLU A 195 0.76 -8.22 5.42
C GLU A 195 0.72 -9.59 4.72
N GLY A 196 -0.47 -10.18 4.56
CA GLY A 196 -0.67 -11.41 3.79
C GLY A 196 -0.25 -11.26 2.33
N LEU A 197 -0.68 -10.17 1.67
CA LEU A 197 -0.25 -9.83 0.31
C LEU A 197 1.27 -9.62 0.26
N GLY A 198 1.83 -8.85 1.19
CA GLY A 198 3.25 -8.58 1.27
C GLY A 198 4.09 -9.84 1.41
N ARG A 199 3.67 -10.80 2.24
CA ARG A 199 4.35 -12.10 2.40
C ARG A 199 4.22 -13.02 1.18
N SER A 200 3.12 -12.90 0.42
CA SER A 200 2.98 -13.63 -0.84
C SER A 200 3.97 -13.14 -1.92
N LEU A 201 4.43 -11.90 -1.83
CA LEU A 201 5.42 -11.29 -2.73
C LEU A 201 6.85 -11.45 -2.20
N ASP A 202 7.06 -11.23 -0.89
CA ASP A 202 8.32 -11.44 -0.18
C ASP A 202 8.08 -12.24 1.11
N PRO A 203 8.37 -13.55 1.12
CA PRO A 203 8.17 -14.40 2.30
C PRO A 203 8.94 -13.96 3.55
N LYS A 204 9.98 -13.12 3.40
CA LYS A 204 10.78 -12.60 4.51
C LYS A 204 10.27 -11.26 5.04
N LEU A 205 9.19 -10.72 4.49
CA LEU A 205 8.61 -9.46 4.93
C LEU A 205 8.14 -9.54 6.39
N ASP A 206 8.60 -8.58 7.19
CA ASP A 206 8.18 -8.39 8.56
C ASP A 206 7.66 -6.95 8.73
N ILE A 207 6.35 -6.83 8.98
CA ILE A 207 5.70 -5.54 9.19
C ILE A 207 6.20 -4.82 10.44
N LEU A 208 6.58 -5.55 11.48
CA LEU A 208 7.06 -4.98 12.74
C LEU A 208 8.42 -4.32 12.53
N GLU A 209 9.31 -5.00 11.80
CA GLU A 209 10.58 -4.41 11.40
C GLU A 209 10.39 -3.20 10.48
N ALA A 210 9.45 -3.27 9.53
CA ALA A 210 9.13 -2.14 8.65
C ALA A 210 8.52 -0.95 9.41
N ALA A 211 7.83 -1.19 10.54
CA ALA A 211 7.20 -0.16 11.36
C ALA A 211 8.21 0.63 12.21
N ARG A 212 9.41 0.10 12.48
CA ARG A 212 10.47 0.77 13.27
C ARG A 212 10.66 2.25 12.94
N PRO A 213 10.92 2.67 11.68
CA PRO A 213 11.09 4.09 11.36
C PRO A 213 9.82 4.91 11.66
N PHE A 214 8.63 4.41 11.36
CA PHE A 214 7.39 5.13 11.63
C PHE A 214 7.12 5.33 13.13
N LEU A 215 7.64 4.43 13.97
CA LEU A 215 7.42 4.40 15.41
C LEU A 215 8.54 5.07 16.23
N LEU A 216 9.80 4.98 15.78
CA LEU A 216 10.96 5.44 16.55
C LEU A 216 11.40 6.85 16.18
N THR A 217 11.27 7.23 14.92
CA THR A 217 11.45 8.61 14.52
C THR A 217 10.08 9.28 14.56
N GLY A 218 9.90 10.31 15.41
CA GLY A 218 8.73 11.20 15.31
C GLY A 218 8.56 11.72 13.88
N PRO A 219 7.37 12.22 13.48
CA PRO A 219 6.95 12.35 12.07
C PRO A 219 8.09 12.85 11.18
N VAL A 220 8.71 11.91 10.44
CA VAL A 220 9.80 12.21 9.52
C VAL A 220 9.17 12.63 8.22
N CYS A 221 9.42 13.87 7.81
CA CYS A 221 9.18 14.28 6.44
C CYS A 221 9.98 13.34 5.53
N PRO A 222 9.35 12.62 4.59
CA PRO A 222 10.08 11.77 3.66
C PRO A 222 11.01 12.64 2.80
N PRO A 223 12.13 12.08 2.31
CA PRO A 223 13.12 12.81 1.50
C PRO A 223 12.53 13.37 0.20
#